data_AF-A0A2G9MEW2-F1
#
_entry.id   AF-A0A2G9MEW2-F1
#
_cell.length_a   1.000
_cell.length_b   1.000
_cell.length_c   1.000
_cell.angle_alpha   90.00
_cell.angle_beta   90.00
_cell.angle_gamma   90.00
#
_symmetry.space_group_name_H-M   'P 1'
#
loop_
_entity.id
_entity.type
_entity.pdbx_description
1 polymer ?
#
loop_
_entity_poly.entity_id
_entity_poly.type
_entity_poly.pdbx_seq_one_letter_code
_entity_poly.pdbx_strand_id
1 'polypeptide(L)'
;MTNRIFKYCYFKEYMIRQPIVTVCGHVDHGKTSLLDSIRGSCVAEKEAGLITQKISFTLFPAEQIEKRCEIMRGKLKIPGFLFIDTPGHAAFTNLRKRGGSLADIAVLVVDINEGIMPQTKEVIQILKANKTPFVIALNKIDRISGWKKQSENMKESIDKQAIHTREVFDEKLYTFMSALNFQGFEGELFYNITDFTKKIALIPCSAKTKEGLKDLLATLCGLSQKFLEKRLEVGKTARGIVLEVKKEKTISYLECILYDGKLSIKDEIAVAGFDKSTITKIRLLQEAMPLCRGYENRDEIHAASGFRMQIIEKEDILPGMPFLVFKGNQEQIEKEFKKELTEAIKLDKEGIIVKADSLGSLEAILTLLKQACIKVSKAGIGSISKQDIITCKAILGKNEVDSVILGFNVGVDREIEEKETKTIKIMTNEVVYKLIEDLEKYQDEKRKEIEKRKLEKLASPSRLHILHNFIFRDSKPAIFGVRIEVGKLKPHSTLINSKGEEIAKLKTVQKDGKNVDGAVKGDEVAISLPGITFSRQLKDENVLYSDIGEEQFRNFKKNKDILTKDEIALLQELAQIKRKEKPTWGI
;
A
#
# COMPACT_ATOMS: atom_id res chain seq x y z
N MET A 1 -17.44 -50.26 -21.75
CA MET A 1 -17.11 -50.95 -20.49
C MET A 1 -15.70 -50.54 -20.06
N THR A 2 -15.59 -49.42 -19.35
CA THR A 2 -15.47 -49.28 -17.87
C THR A 2 -14.09 -49.60 -17.32
N ASN A 3 -13.52 -48.60 -16.62
CA ASN A 3 -12.44 -48.66 -15.64
C ASN A 3 -10.99 -48.87 -16.13
N ARG A 4 -10.45 -47.89 -16.87
CA ARG A 4 -9.06 -47.47 -16.61
C ARG A 4 -9.08 -46.38 -15.55
N ILE A 5 -9.16 -46.83 -14.30
CA ILE A 5 -8.87 -45.99 -13.13
C ILE A 5 -7.43 -45.51 -13.33
N PHE A 6 -7.24 -44.22 -13.61
CA PHE A 6 -5.96 -43.55 -13.46
C PHE A 6 -5.61 -43.58 -11.98
N LYS A 7 -5.05 -44.70 -11.51
CA LYS A 7 -4.34 -44.77 -10.24
C LYS A 7 -3.11 -43.88 -10.42
N TYR A 8 -3.23 -42.61 -10.06
CA TYR A 8 -2.07 -41.82 -9.70
C TYR A 8 -1.39 -42.61 -8.58
N CYS A 9 -0.29 -43.26 -8.95
CA CYS A 9 0.52 -44.07 -8.08
C CYS A 9 1.14 -43.15 -7.02
N TYR A 10 0.44 -42.97 -5.89
CA TYR A 10 1.05 -42.55 -4.63
C TYR A 10 1.94 -43.71 -4.14
N PHE A 11 3.09 -43.91 -4.79
CA PHE A 11 4.09 -44.86 -4.35
C PHE A 11 5.05 -44.18 -3.36
N LYS A 12 5.04 -44.74 -2.14
CA LYS A 12 6.13 -44.97 -1.19
C LYS A 12 7.31 -43.97 -1.14
N GLU A 13 7.52 -43.44 0.08
CA GLU A 13 8.76 -42.84 0.61
C GLU A 13 9.19 -41.44 0.15
N TYR A 14 8.26 -40.49 0.09
CA TYR A 14 8.63 -39.08 0.27
C TYR A 14 7.73 -38.42 1.32
N MET A 15 8.33 -38.06 2.46
CA MET A 15 7.70 -37.28 3.55
C MET A 15 7.45 -35.80 3.18
N ILE A 16 7.65 -35.42 1.91
CA ILE A 16 7.55 -34.04 1.43
C ILE A 16 6.45 -33.89 0.37
N ARG A 17 5.70 -32.78 0.44
CA ARG A 17 4.66 -32.41 -0.54
C ARG A 17 5.23 -31.67 -1.74
N GLN A 18 4.42 -31.51 -2.80
CA GLN A 18 4.77 -30.58 -3.88
C GLN A 18 4.92 -29.14 -3.34
N PRO A 19 5.91 -28.38 -3.85
CA PRO A 19 5.99 -26.94 -3.60
C PRO A 19 4.77 -26.23 -4.20
N ILE A 20 4.26 -25.28 -3.43
CA ILE A 20 3.24 -24.33 -3.86
C ILE A 20 3.96 -23.17 -4.56
N VAL A 21 3.69 -23.00 -5.85
CA VAL A 21 4.31 -21.99 -6.69
C VAL A 21 3.27 -20.96 -7.08
N THR A 22 3.49 -19.70 -6.71
CA THR A 22 2.62 -18.60 -7.18
C THR A 22 3.25 -17.87 -8.35
N VAL A 23 2.44 -17.54 -9.35
CA VAL A 23 2.85 -16.69 -10.47
C VAL A 23 2.25 -15.30 -10.28
N CYS A 24 3.11 -14.28 -10.20
CA CYS A 24 2.74 -12.90 -9.92
C CYS A 24 3.42 -11.93 -10.89
N GLY A 25 3.01 -10.66 -10.93
CA GLY A 25 3.49 -9.67 -11.91
C GLY A 25 2.41 -8.67 -12.33
N HIS A 26 2.82 -7.64 -13.07
CA HIS A 26 1.91 -6.58 -13.53
C HIS A 26 0.84 -7.10 -14.51
N VAL A 27 -0.24 -6.33 -14.68
CA VAL A 27 -1.22 -6.57 -15.76
C VAL A 27 -0.48 -6.65 -17.10
N ASP A 28 -0.94 -7.55 -17.97
CA ASP A 28 -0.39 -7.80 -19.30
C ASP A 28 1.07 -8.25 -19.40
N HIS A 29 1.79 -8.48 -18.30
CA HIS A 29 3.15 -9.04 -18.34
C HIS A 29 3.17 -10.54 -18.72
N GLY A 30 2.00 -11.18 -18.82
CA GLY A 30 1.84 -12.52 -19.39
C GLY A 30 1.90 -13.66 -18.39
N LYS A 31 1.49 -13.44 -17.13
CA LYS A 31 1.39 -14.47 -16.07
C LYS A 31 0.62 -15.71 -16.53
N THR A 32 -0.62 -15.51 -16.99
CA THR A 32 -1.52 -16.57 -17.44
C THR A 32 -0.98 -17.27 -18.69
N SER A 33 -0.49 -16.50 -19.66
CA SER A 33 0.11 -17.04 -20.89
C SER A 33 1.35 -17.91 -20.59
N LEU A 34 2.17 -17.51 -19.63
CA LEU A 34 3.33 -18.26 -19.17
C LEU A 34 2.88 -19.61 -18.58
N LEU A 35 1.91 -19.59 -17.67
CA LEU A 35 1.35 -20.80 -17.07
C LEU A 35 0.69 -21.72 -18.12
N ASP A 36 -0.11 -21.17 -19.02
CA ASP A 36 -0.71 -21.94 -20.13
C ASP A 36 0.32 -22.63 -21.00
N SER A 37 1.43 -21.95 -21.28
CA SER A 37 2.52 -22.50 -22.07
C SER A 37 3.26 -23.62 -21.34
N ILE A 38 3.45 -23.48 -20.02
CA ILE A 38 3.99 -24.53 -19.14
C ILE A 38 3.04 -25.72 -19.05
N ARG A 39 1.71 -25.50 -19.01
CA ARG A 39 0.67 -26.53 -18.92
C ARG A 39 0.38 -27.24 -20.24
N GLY A 40 0.58 -26.57 -21.38
CA GLY A 40 0.12 -27.03 -22.69
C GLY A 40 -1.40 -27.01 -22.83
N SER A 41 -2.07 -26.08 -22.13
CA SER A 41 -3.51 -25.83 -22.18
C SER A 41 -3.75 -24.35 -22.53
N CYS A 42 -4.88 -24.02 -23.16
CA CYS A 42 -5.31 -22.64 -23.37
C CYS A 42 -6.44 -22.29 -22.39
N VAL A 43 -6.11 -21.70 -21.25
CA VAL A 43 -7.07 -21.12 -20.30
C VAL A 43 -7.32 -19.66 -20.69
N ALA A 44 -6.29 -18.91 -21.06
CA ALA A 44 -6.36 -17.49 -21.42
C ALA A 44 -7.31 -17.20 -22.60
N GLU A 45 -7.35 -18.07 -23.61
CA GLU A 45 -8.23 -17.92 -24.78
C GLU A 45 -9.72 -18.14 -24.44
N LYS A 46 -10.02 -18.77 -23.30
CA LYS A 46 -11.38 -19.13 -22.88
C LYS A 46 -11.99 -18.14 -21.88
N GLU A 47 -11.21 -17.19 -21.37
CA GLU A 47 -11.68 -16.17 -20.43
C GLU A 47 -12.18 -14.91 -21.16
N ALA A 48 -13.30 -14.35 -20.69
CA ALA A 48 -13.88 -13.14 -21.27
C ALA A 48 -12.88 -11.98 -21.15
N GLY A 49 -12.55 -11.36 -22.29
CA GLY A 49 -11.60 -10.24 -22.35
C GLY A 49 -10.12 -10.61 -22.28
N LEU A 50 -9.76 -11.91 -22.39
CA LEU A 50 -8.37 -12.40 -22.33
C LEU A 50 -7.61 -12.05 -21.04
N ILE A 51 -8.33 -11.70 -19.97
CA ILE A 51 -7.78 -11.41 -18.64
C ILE A 51 -8.20 -12.49 -17.65
N THR A 52 -7.29 -12.84 -16.74
CA THR A 52 -7.59 -13.78 -15.66
C THR A 52 -8.40 -13.10 -14.58
N GLN A 53 -9.59 -13.64 -14.34
CA GLN A 53 -10.54 -13.13 -13.35
C GLN A 53 -10.71 -14.08 -12.16
N LYS A 54 -10.22 -15.32 -12.27
CA LYS A 54 -10.44 -16.38 -11.27
C LYS A 54 -9.13 -16.97 -10.81
N ILE A 55 -9.03 -17.29 -9.51
CA ILE A 55 -7.93 -18.11 -9.04
C ILE A 55 -8.06 -19.50 -9.66
N SER A 56 -6.96 -20.05 -10.15
CA SER A 56 -6.92 -21.42 -10.65
C SER A 56 -5.76 -22.22 -10.06
N PHE A 57 -6.03 -23.49 -9.76
CA PHE A 57 -5.05 -24.44 -9.28
C PHE A 57 -4.58 -25.32 -10.43
N THR A 58 -3.28 -25.51 -10.53
CA THR A 58 -2.69 -26.44 -11.49
C THR A 58 -1.76 -27.38 -10.76
N LEU A 59 -2.19 -28.64 -10.64
CA LEU A 59 -1.27 -29.70 -10.30
C LEU A 59 -0.42 -30.06 -11.53
N PHE A 60 0.90 -29.94 -11.38
CA PHE A 60 1.90 -30.24 -12.42
C PHE A 60 2.83 -31.36 -11.93
N PRO A 61 2.48 -32.64 -12.20
CA PRO A 61 3.20 -33.80 -11.67
C PRO A 61 4.64 -33.91 -12.17
N ALA A 62 5.50 -34.58 -11.38
CA ALA A 62 6.90 -34.85 -11.74
C ALA A 62 7.06 -35.45 -13.14
N GLU A 63 6.22 -36.43 -13.52
CA GLU A 63 6.25 -37.04 -14.85
C GLU A 63 6.08 -36.01 -15.99
N GLN A 64 5.24 -34.99 -15.79
CA GLN A 64 5.05 -33.93 -16.78
C GLN A 64 6.23 -32.96 -16.81
N ILE A 65 6.86 -32.71 -15.66
CA ILE A 65 8.09 -31.92 -15.57
C ILE A 65 9.20 -32.62 -16.36
N GLU A 66 9.45 -33.90 -16.10
CA GLU A 66 10.50 -34.67 -16.79
C GLU A 66 10.28 -34.77 -18.30
N LYS A 67 9.02 -34.91 -18.73
CA LYS A 67 8.66 -34.94 -20.14
C LYS A 67 8.95 -33.62 -20.85
N ARG A 68 8.78 -32.48 -20.16
CA ARG A 68 8.99 -31.14 -20.76
C ARG A 68 10.39 -30.60 -20.57
N CYS A 69 11.07 -31.00 -19.50
CA CYS A 69 12.41 -30.59 -19.15
C CYS A 69 13.30 -31.83 -18.98
N GLU A 70 13.83 -32.30 -20.11
CA GLU A 70 14.64 -33.53 -20.17
C GLU A 70 15.86 -33.50 -19.24
N ILE A 71 16.40 -32.31 -18.98
CA ILE A 71 17.52 -32.08 -18.06
C ILE A 71 17.21 -32.57 -16.63
N MET A 72 15.93 -32.56 -16.24
CA MET A 72 15.44 -32.96 -14.92
C MET A 72 15.05 -34.43 -14.82
N ARG A 73 15.08 -35.19 -15.92
CA ARG A 73 14.67 -36.59 -15.95
C ARG A 73 15.50 -37.45 -14.99
N GLY A 74 14.84 -38.14 -14.06
CA GLY A 74 15.48 -38.98 -13.04
C GLY A 74 16.19 -38.20 -11.93
N LYS A 75 16.04 -36.87 -11.88
CA LYS A 75 16.69 -36.00 -10.88
C LYS A 75 15.69 -35.35 -9.91
N LEU A 76 14.40 -35.59 -10.08
CA LEU A 76 13.35 -35.02 -9.25
C LEU A 76 13.15 -35.81 -7.95
N LYS A 77 13.24 -35.11 -6.82
CA LYS A 77 12.89 -35.56 -5.46
C LYS A 77 11.53 -35.05 -5.01
N ILE A 78 11.01 -34.02 -5.67
CA ILE A 78 9.68 -33.45 -5.39
C ILE A 78 8.62 -34.13 -6.25
N PRO A 79 7.38 -34.32 -5.74
CA PRO A 79 6.31 -35.02 -6.47
C PRO A 79 5.74 -34.23 -7.66
N GLY A 80 6.06 -32.94 -7.76
CA GLY A 80 5.58 -32.03 -8.79
C GLY A 80 5.51 -30.60 -8.25
N PHE A 81 4.70 -29.76 -8.88
CA PHE A 81 4.36 -28.42 -8.41
C PHE A 81 2.85 -28.25 -8.30
N LEU A 82 2.40 -27.46 -7.33
CA LEU A 82 1.06 -26.86 -7.34
C LEU A 82 1.21 -25.40 -7.77
N PHE A 83 0.92 -25.09 -9.02
CA PHE A 83 0.87 -23.70 -9.47
C PHE A 83 -0.46 -23.06 -9.09
N ILE A 84 -0.38 -21.83 -8.60
CA ILE A 84 -1.53 -20.96 -8.36
C ILE A 84 -1.46 -19.84 -9.36
N ASP A 85 -2.47 -19.79 -10.23
CA ASP A 85 -2.70 -18.68 -11.15
C ASP A 85 -3.60 -17.68 -10.42
N THR A 86 -3.07 -16.52 -10.04
CA THR A 86 -3.86 -15.50 -9.33
C THR A 86 -4.22 -14.36 -10.28
N PRO A 87 -5.51 -13.94 -10.34
CA PRO A 87 -5.91 -12.75 -11.06
C PRO A 87 -5.27 -11.51 -10.40
N GLY A 88 -4.59 -10.70 -11.21
CA GLY A 88 -3.98 -9.46 -10.75
C GLY A 88 -3.02 -9.63 -9.55
N HIS A 89 -2.96 -8.59 -8.73
CA HIS A 89 -2.12 -8.52 -7.53
C HIS A 89 -2.87 -8.94 -6.23
N ALA A 90 -4.19 -8.74 -6.18
CA ALA A 90 -5.00 -8.92 -4.96
C ALA A 90 -5.00 -10.36 -4.45
N ALA A 91 -5.18 -11.35 -5.33
CA ALA A 91 -5.22 -12.75 -4.93
C ALA A 91 -3.87 -13.29 -4.41
N PHE A 92 -2.74 -12.67 -4.76
CA PHE A 92 -1.43 -13.01 -4.19
C PHE A 92 -1.32 -12.61 -2.71
N THR A 93 -1.93 -11.50 -2.32
CA THR A 93 -1.89 -11.04 -0.92
C THR A 93 -2.53 -12.04 0.04
N ASN A 94 -3.53 -12.80 -0.42
CA ASN A 94 -4.24 -13.82 0.34
C ASN A 94 -3.48 -15.14 0.51
N LEU A 95 -2.31 -15.31 -0.11
CA LEU A 95 -1.50 -16.52 -0.03
C LEU A 95 -0.56 -16.47 1.18
N ARG A 96 -1.13 -16.60 2.39
CA ARG A 96 -0.43 -16.60 3.67
C ARG A 96 -0.63 -17.89 4.47
N LYS A 97 0.33 -18.21 5.34
CA LYS A 97 0.17 -19.08 6.51
C LYS A 97 0.86 -18.45 7.72
N ARG A 98 0.61 -18.94 8.94
CA ARG A 98 1.31 -18.45 10.15
C ARG A 98 2.83 -18.34 9.96
N GLY A 99 3.38 -17.13 10.13
CA GLY A 99 4.82 -16.86 10.08
C GLY A 99 5.45 -16.75 8.68
N GLY A 100 4.68 -16.70 7.59
CA GLY A 100 5.24 -16.50 6.25
C GLY A 100 4.21 -16.62 5.10
N SER A 101 4.69 -16.65 3.86
CA SER A 101 3.81 -16.90 2.71
C SER A 101 3.36 -18.37 2.65
N LEU A 102 2.15 -18.59 2.13
CA LEU A 102 1.66 -19.91 1.74
C LEU A 102 2.49 -20.49 0.59
N ALA A 103 2.92 -19.62 -0.33
CA ALA A 103 3.76 -20.01 -1.44
C ALA A 103 5.16 -20.37 -0.93
N ASP A 104 5.66 -21.54 -1.33
CA ASP A 104 7.02 -21.95 -1.00
C ASP A 104 8.06 -21.23 -1.86
N ILE A 105 7.67 -20.89 -3.09
CA ILE A 105 8.45 -20.10 -4.06
C ILE A 105 7.52 -19.34 -5.00
N ALA A 106 7.95 -18.18 -5.50
CA ALA A 106 7.19 -17.40 -6.48
C ALA A 106 7.93 -17.23 -7.82
N VAL A 107 7.15 -17.04 -8.89
CA VAL A 107 7.63 -16.61 -10.21
C VAL A 107 7.09 -15.21 -10.47
N LEU A 108 7.96 -14.22 -10.42
CA LEU A 108 7.61 -12.85 -10.79
C LEU A 108 7.80 -12.67 -12.30
N VAL A 109 6.69 -12.55 -13.02
CA VAL A 109 6.67 -12.34 -14.47
C VAL A 109 6.75 -10.86 -14.77
N VAL A 110 7.74 -10.46 -15.56
CA VAL A 110 7.97 -9.09 -15.99
C VAL A 110 8.12 -9.07 -17.50
N ASP A 111 7.41 -8.17 -18.19
CA ASP A 111 7.70 -7.88 -19.59
C ASP A 111 9.06 -7.16 -19.69
N ILE A 112 10.04 -7.78 -20.34
CA ILE A 112 11.39 -7.21 -20.50
C ILE A 112 11.39 -5.86 -21.21
N ASN A 113 10.35 -5.57 -21.99
CA ASN A 113 10.24 -4.32 -22.75
C ASN A 113 9.72 -3.16 -21.90
N GLU A 114 8.99 -3.45 -20.83
CA GLU A 114 8.37 -2.48 -19.93
C GLU A 114 9.15 -2.31 -18.62
N GLY A 115 9.77 -3.39 -18.13
CA GLY A 115 10.51 -3.38 -16.88
C GLY A 115 9.61 -3.31 -15.64
N ILE A 116 10.08 -2.64 -14.58
CA ILE A 116 9.40 -2.60 -13.29
C ILE A 116 8.25 -1.58 -13.30
N MET A 117 7.02 -2.09 -13.23
CA MET A 117 5.78 -1.31 -13.13
C MET A 117 5.29 -1.18 -11.67
N PRO A 118 4.31 -0.32 -11.34
CA PRO A 118 3.84 -0.12 -9.96
C PRO A 118 3.43 -1.41 -9.23
N GLN A 119 2.64 -2.29 -9.85
CA GLN A 119 2.28 -3.59 -9.24
C GLN A 119 3.51 -4.51 -9.09
N THR A 120 4.49 -4.44 -10.00
CA THR A 120 5.75 -5.18 -9.84
C THR A 120 6.46 -4.76 -8.56
N LYS A 121 6.48 -3.45 -8.25
CA LYS A 121 7.04 -2.94 -6.98
C LYS A 121 6.25 -3.46 -5.78
N GLU A 122 4.91 -3.49 -5.84
CA GLU A 122 4.05 -4.02 -4.77
C GLU A 122 4.39 -5.49 -4.48
N VAL A 123 4.44 -6.31 -5.53
CA VAL A 123 4.79 -7.73 -5.41
C VAL A 123 6.17 -7.90 -4.78
N ILE A 124 7.19 -7.15 -5.24
CA ILE A 124 8.55 -7.25 -4.71
C ILE A 124 8.57 -6.92 -3.21
N GLN A 125 7.87 -5.87 -2.77
CA GLN A 125 7.80 -5.52 -1.35
C GLN A 125 7.10 -6.60 -0.52
N ILE A 126 6.03 -7.20 -1.04
CA ILE A 126 5.33 -8.28 -0.33
C ILE A 126 6.19 -9.55 -0.26
N LEU A 127 6.86 -9.94 -1.36
CA LEU A 127 7.79 -11.06 -1.36
C LEU A 127 8.93 -10.85 -0.36
N LYS A 128 9.46 -9.62 -0.28
CA LYS A 128 10.48 -9.23 0.70
C LYS A 128 9.98 -9.29 2.13
N ALA A 129 8.80 -8.73 2.40
CA ALA A 129 8.18 -8.73 3.73
C ALA A 129 7.89 -10.16 4.23
N ASN A 130 7.40 -11.02 3.34
CA ASN A 130 7.06 -12.41 3.63
C ASN A 130 8.26 -13.36 3.56
N LYS A 131 9.43 -12.88 3.15
CA LYS A 131 10.64 -13.69 2.93
C LYS A 131 10.39 -14.89 2.00
N THR A 132 9.57 -14.68 0.99
CA THR A 132 9.25 -15.68 -0.02
C THR A 132 10.37 -15.72 -1.05
N PRO A 133 11.05 -16.85 -1.26
CA PRO A 133 12.05 -16.97 -2.32
C PRO A 133 11.35 -16.88 -3.68
N PHE A 134 12.01 -16.28 -4.67
CA PHE A 134 11.41 -16.11 -5.98
C PHE A 134 12.44 -16.04 -7.10
N VAL A 135 11.97 -16.30 -8.31
CA VAL A 135 12.71 -16.10 -9.56
C VAL A 135 11.95 -15.09 -10.43
N ILE A 136 12.66 -14.45 -11.37
CA ILE A 136 12.04 -13.49 -12.28
C ILE A 136 12.05 -14.06 -13.70
N ALA A 137 10.85 -14.23 -14.26
CA ALA A 137 10.66 -14.58 -15.65
C ALA A 137 10.58 -13.28 -16.48
N LEU A 138 11.65 -12.97 -17.22
CA LEU A 138 11.71 -11.84 -18.13
C LEU A 138 11.03 -12.23 -19.45
N ASN A 139 9.71 -12.06 -19.46
CA ASN A 139 8.83 -12.50 -20.52
C ASN A 139 8.85 -11.55 -21.74
N LYS A 140 8.31 -12.03 -22.85
CA LYS A 140 8.13 -11.32 -24.13
C LYS A 140 9.43 -10.91 -24.83
N ILE A 141 10.47 -11.74 -24.71
CA ILE A 141 11.71 -11.58 -25.49
C ILE A 141 11.45 -11.61 -27.00
N ASP A 142 10.38 -12.29 -27.45
CA ASP A 142 9.95 -12.35 -28.84
C ASP A 142 9.53 -11.00 -29.41
N ARG A 143 9.30 -10.00 -28.57
CA ARG A 143 8.96 -8.62 -28.98
C ARG A 143 10.18 -7.71 -29.11
N ILE A 144 11.39 -8.20 -28.80
CA ILE A 144 12.62 -7.45 -29.02
C ILE A 144 12.88 -7.33 -30.53
N SER A 145 13.27 -6.14 -30.98
CA SER A 145 13.46 -5.86 -32.40
C SER A 145 14.49 -6.81 -33.02
N GLY A 146 14.08 -7.51 -34.08
CA GLY A 146 14.93 -8.48 -34.78
C GLY A 146 15.09 -9.83 -34.08
N TRP A 147 14.41 -10.07 -32.96
CA TRP A 147 14.47 -11.35 -32.24
C TRP A 147 14.03 -12.52 -33.12
N LYS A 148 14.83 -13.58 -33.15
CA LYS A 148 14.49 -14.84 -33.82
C LYS A 148 14.72 -16.00 -32.87
N LYS A 149 13.82 -16.99 -32.87
CA LYS A 149 14.05 -18.24 -32.13
C LYS A 149 15.23 -19.00 -32.74
N GLN A 150 16.34 -19.12 -32.02
CA GLN A 150 17.59 -19.73 -32.51
C GLN A 150 17.90 -21.09 -31.86
N SER A 151 17.55 -21.28 -30.59
CA SER A 151 17.77 -22.52 -29.84
C SER A 151 16.67 -22.73 -28.81
N GLU A 152 16.54 -23.97 -28.34
CA GLU A 152 15.72 -24.30 -27.16
C GLU A 152 16.45 -23.94 -25.84
N ASN A 153 17.78 -23.85 -25.87
CA ASN A 153 18.59 -23.37 -24.75
C ASN A 153 18.67 -21.84 -24.78
N MET A 154 18.27 -21.17 -23.70
CA MET A 154 18.18 -19.71 -23.67
C MET A 154 19.53 -19.01 -23.87
N LYS A 155 20.61 -19.52 -23.27
CA LYS A 155 21.95 -18.94 -23.42
C LYS A 155 22.38 -18.97 -24.88
N GLU A 156 22.27 -20.14 -25.50
CA GLU A 156 22.60 -20.30 -26.93
C GLU A 156 21.70 -19.47 -27.83
N SER A 157 20.41 -19.31 -27.48
CA SER A 157 19.48 -18.52 -28.28
C SER A 157 19.89 -17.03 -28.27
N ILE A 158 20.33 -16.50 -27.12
CA ILE A 158 20.89 -15.14 -27.01
C ILE A 158 22.22 -15.03 -27.79
N ASP A 159 23.11 -16.02 -27.62
CA ASP A 159 24.44 -16.07 -28.23
C ASP A 159 24.42 -16.21 -29.77
N LYS A 160 23.26 -16.55 -30.36
CA LYS A 160 23.06 -16.64 -31.81
C LYS A 160 22.25 -15.48 -32.41
N GLN A 161 21.76 -14.54 -31.60
CA GLN A 161 21.08 -13.35 -32.12
C GLN A 161 22.04 -12.48 -32.96
N ALA A 162 21.46 -11.70 -33.88
CA ALA A 162 22.20 -10.64 -34.55
C ALA A 162 22.74 -9.63 -33.54
N ILE A 163 23.90 -9.02 -33.83
CA ILE A 163 24.61 -8.09 -32.92
C ILE A 163 23.65 -7.01 -32.38
N HIS A 164 22.96 -6.30 -33.27
CA HIS A 164 22.01 -5.26 -32.88
C HIS A 164 20.88 -5.78 -31.97
N THR A 165 20.32 -6.95 -32.25
CA THR A 165 19.26 -7.55 -31.42
C THR A 165 19.78 -7.91 -30.04
N ARG A 166 21.01 -8.41 -29.93
CA ARG A 166 21.64 -8.69 -28.63
C ARG A 166 21.88 -7.40 -27.85
N GLU A 167 22.39 -6.35 -28.48
CA GLU A 167 22.60 -5.05 -27.82
C GLU A 167 21.30 -4.49 -27.22
N VAL A 168 20.18 -4.58 -27.94
CA VAL A 168 18.87 -4.16 -27.43
C VAL A 168 18.41 -5.02 -26.25
N PHE A 169 18.66 -6.33 -26.30
CA PHE A 169 18.38 -7.22 -25.18
C PHE A 169 19.21 -6.86 -23.95
N ASP A 170 20.52 -6.64 -24.13
CA ASP A 170 21.45 -6.30 -23.06
C ASP A 170 21.09 -4.95 -22.41
N GLU A 171 20.77 -3.93 -23.20
CA GLU A 171 20.31 -2.62 -22.70
C GLU A 171 19.07 -2.76 -21.78
N LYS A 172 18.07 -3.52 -22.24
CA LYS A 172 16.84 -3.79 -21.46
C LYS A 172 17.16 -4.57 -20.19
N LEU A 173 18.02 -5.58 -20.27
CA LEU A 173 18.43 -6.39 -19.14
C LEU A 173 19.16 -5.55 -18.08
N TYR A 174 20.15 -4.74 -18.48
CA TYR A 174 20.91 -3.91 -17.54
C TYR A 174 20.05 -2.81 -16.90
N THR A 175 19.13 -2.23 -17.67
CA THR A 175 18.14 -1.28 -17.16
C THR A 175 17.26 -1.95 -16.09
N PHE A 176 16.78 -3.17 -16.37
CA PHE A 176 15.99 -3.94 -15.42
C PHE A 176 16.79 -4.30 -14.15
N MET A 177 18.03 -4.79 -14.30
CA MET A 177 18.91 -5.12 -13.18
C MET A 177 19.16 -3.89 -12.28
N SER A 178 19.38 -2.72 -12.88
CA SER A 178 19.57 -1.46 -12.14
C SER A 178 18.31 -1.08 -11.37
N ALA A 179 17.14 -1.19 -11.99
CA ALA A 179 15.87 -0.92 -11.33
C ALA A 179 15.58 -1.91 -10.19
N LEU A 180 15.93 -3.19 -10.37
CA LEU A 180 15.79 -4.23 -9.35
C LEU A 180 16.73 -3.97 -8.16
N ASN A 181 17.95 -3.51 -8.41
CA ASN A 181 18.91 -3.12 -7.38
C ASN A 181 18.35 -2.00 -6.51
N PHE A 182 17.70 -0.99 -7.11
CA PHE A 182 17.02 0.07 -6.37
C PHE A 182 15.87 -0.45 -5.47
N GLN A 183 15.25 -1.58 -5.82
CA GLN A 183 14.27 -2.26 -4.95
C GLN A 183 14.93 -3.11 -3.84
N GLY A 184 16.26 -3.15 -3.80
CA GLY A 184 17.06 -3.84 -2.79
C GLY A 184 17.34 -5.31 -3.10
N PHE A 185 17.34 -5.69 -4.38
CA PHE A 185 17.69 -7.05 -4.80
C PHE A 185 18.71 -7.03 -5.94
N GLU A 186 19.70 -7.92 -5.87
CA GLU A 186 20.62 -8.17 -6.98
C GLU A 186 20.05 -9.27 -7.87
N GLY A 187 19.85 -8.96 -9.15
CA GLY A 187 19.46 -9.94 -10.17
C GLY A 187 20.63 -10.27 -11.09
N GLU A 188 20.66 -11.49 -11.61
CA GLU A 188 21.63 -11.94 -12.62
C GLU A 188 20.99 -13.01 -13.50
N LEU A 189 21.46 -13.15 -14.74
CA LEU A 189 21.00 -14.22 -15.61
C LEU A 189 21.24 -15.59 -14.96
N PHE A 190 20.24 -16.46 -15.00
CA PHE A 190 20.25 -17.72 -14.26
C PHE A 190 21.49 -18.60 -14.50
N TYR A 191 22.05 -18.56 -15.72
CA TYR A 191 23.24 -19.32 -16.10
C TYR A 191 24.57 -18.68 -15.69
N ASN A 192 24.57 -17.44 -15.21
CA ASN A 192 25.74 -16.74 -14.68
C ASN A 192 25.82 -16.80 -13.14
N ILE A 193 24.80 -17.33 -12.47
CA ILE A 193 24.73 -17.39 -11.01
C ILE A 193 25.55 -18.57 -10.48
N THR A 194 26.51 -18.27 -9.62
CA THR A 194 27.26 -19.27 -8.84
C THR A 194 26.59 -19.57 -7.49
N ASP A 195 26.02 -18.54 -6.85
CA ASP A 195 25.36 -18.62 -5.55
C ASP A 195 23.93 -18.05 -5.62
N PHE A 196 22.96 -18.96 -5.72
CA PHE A 196 21.53 -18.66 -5.76
C PHE A 196 20.95 -18.14 -4.44
N THR A 197 21.75 -18.07 -3.35
CA THR A 197 21.31 -17.48 -2.08
C THR A 197 21.51 -15.97 -2.03
N LYS A 198 22.37 -15.42 -2.90
CA LYS A 198 22.73 -14.00 -2.93
C LYS A 198 22.06 -13.22 -4.04
N LYS A 199 21.82 -13.87 -5.18
CA LYS A 199 21.28 -13.24 -6.38
C LYS A 199 19.97 -13.90 -6.82
N ILE A 200 19.06 -13.08 -7.32
CA ILE A 200 17.81 -13.52 -7.95
C ILE A 200 18.11 -13.99 -9.37
N ALA A 201 17.63 -15.19 -9.70
CA ALA A 201 17.69 -15.72 -11.04
C ALA A 201 16.74 -14.96 -11.98
N LEU A 202 17.32 -14.35 -13.02
CA LEU A 202 16.62 -13.76 -14.15
C LEU A 202 16.58 -14.79 -15.28
N ILE A 203 15.39 -15.18 -15.71
CA ILE A 203 15.16 -16.16 -16.77
C ILE A 203 14.47 -15.45 -17.94
N PRO A 204 15.21 -15.10 -19.01
CA PRO A 204 14.60 -14.65 -20.25
C PRO A 204 13.69 -15.73 -20.82
N CYS A 205 12.47 -15.37 -21.19
CA CYS A 205 11.52 -16.31 -21.76
C CYS A 205 10.51 -15.65 -22.69
N SER A 206 9.83 -16.48 -23.48
CA SER A 206 8.63 -16.08 -24.19
C SER A 206 7.55 -17.12 -23.95
N ALA A 207 6.44 -16.69 -23.33
CA ALA A 207 5.23 -17.49 -23.28
C ALA A 207 4.75 -17.86 -24.71
N LYS A 208 4.88 -16.95 -25.68
CA LYS A 208 4.41 -17.14 -27.05
C LYS A 208 5.22 -18.19 -27.82
N THR A 209 6.55 -18.07 -27.83
CA THR A 209 7.44 -18.97 -28.58
C THR A 209 7.89 -20.19 -27.78
N LYS A 210 7.58 -20.20 -26.47
CA LYS A 210 7.95 -21.21 -25.47
C LYS A 210 9.46 -21.28 -25.17
N GLU A 211 10.25 -20.34 -25.68
CA GLU A 211 11.67 -20.20 -25.35
C GLU A 211 11.84 -19.86 -23.85
N GLY A 212 12.86 -20.43 -23.20
CA GLY A 212 13.18 -20.19 -21.80
C GLY A 212 12.27 -20.88 -20.77
N LEU A 213 11.15 -21.49 -21.18
CA LEU A 213 10.25 -22.17 -20.22
C LEU A 213 10.87 -23.41 -19.59
N LYS A 214 11.72 -24.11 -20.34
CA LYS A 214 12.50 -25.26 -19.83
C LYS A 214 13.49 -24.83 -18.77
N ASP A 215 14.19 -23.71 -19.01
CA ASP A 215 15.14 -23.12 -18.08
C ASP A 215 14.45 -22.63 -16.79
N LEU A 216 13.26 -22.02 -16.92
CA LEU A 216 12.43 -21.64 -15.79
C LEU A 216 12.05 -22.86 -14.92
N LEU A 217 11.54 -23.92 -15.54
CA LEU A 217 11.18 -25.15 -14.83
C LEU A 217 12.40 -25.81 -14.16
N ALA A 218 13.53 -25.90 -14.88
CA ALA A 218 14.77 -26.45 -14.33
C ALA A 218 15.24 -25.66 -13.10
N THR A 219 15.21 -24.33 -13.19
CA THR A 219 15.60 -23.42 -12.11
C THR A 219 14.68 -23.59 -10.90
N LEU A 220 13.35 -23.61 -11.11
CA LEU A 220 12.38 -23.86 -10.04
C LEU A 220 12.62 -25.20 -9.35
N CYS A 221 12.80 -26.28 -10.13
CA CYS A 221 13.09 -27.59 -9.57
C CYS A 221 14.39 -27.60 -8.76
N GLY A 222 15.45 -26.99 -9.28
CA GLY A 222 16.74 -26.91 -8.60
C GLY A 222 16.64 -26.16 -7.27
N LEU A 223 16.00 -25.00 -7.27
CA LEU A 223 15.81 -24.19 -6.05
C LEU A 223 14.94 -24.89 -5.02
N SER A 224 13.80 -25.46 -5.44
CA SER A 224 12.88 -26.13 -4.51
C SER A 224 13.53 -27.32 -3.82
N GLN A 225 14.22 -28.18 -4.57
CA GLN A 225 14.84 -29.37 -4.01
C GLN A 225 16.08 -29.07 -3.18
N LYS A 226 16.82 -28.01 -3.50
CA LYS A 226 18.04 -27.64 -2.77
C LYS A 226 17.76 -26.88 -1.48
N PHE A 227 16.76 -26.00 -1.47
CA PHE A 227 16.56 -25.04 -0.39
C PHE A 227 15.25 -25.19 0.38
N LEU A 228 14.25 -25.89 -0.18
CA LEU A 228 12.90 -25.91 0.41
C LEU A 228 12.52 -27.26 1.04
N GLU A 229 13.36 -28.30 0.95
CA GLU A 229 13.04 -29.66 1.42
C GLU A 229 12.40 -29.71 2.81
N LYS A 230 13.01 -29.03 3.81
CA LYS A 230 12.47 -28.94 5.17
C LYS A 230 11.12 -28.21 5.28
N ARG A 231 10.85 -27.24 4.40
CA ARG A 231 9.57 -26.49 4.36
C ARG A 231 8.44 -27.29 3.72
N LEU A 232 8.79 -28.35 2.97
CA LEU A 232 7.86 -29.22 2.27
C LEU A 232 7.48 -30.44 3.10
N GLU A 233 8.02 -30.63 4.30
CA GLU A 233 7.58 -31.68 5.21
C GLU A 233 6.10 -31.49 5.60
N VAL A 234 5.35 -32.59 5.60
CA VAL A 234 3.91 -32.58 5.92
C VAL A 234 3.70 -33.10 7.34
N GLY A 235 3.04 -32.30 8.17
CA GLY A 235 2.61 -32.62 9.51
C GLY A 235 1.35 -33.49 9.58
N LYS A 236 0.87 -33.74 10.80
CA LYS A 236 -0.28 -34.63 11.05
C LYS A 236 -1.64 -33.92 11.02
N THR A 237 -1.68 -32.62 11.28
CA THR A 237 -2.93 -31.87 11.40
C THR A 237 -3.20 -31.12 10.11
N ALA A 238 -4.38 -31.32 9.51
CA ALA A 238 -4.76 -30.59 8.31
C ALA A 238 -4.87 -29.10 8.60
N ARG A 239 -4.17 -28.31 7.80
CA ARG A 239 -4.25 -26.85 7.79
C ARG A 239 -4.38 -26.37 6.35
N GLY A 240 -5.28 -25.41 6.16
CA GLY A 240 -5.46 -24.79 4.87
C GLY A 240 -5.91 -23.34 5.01
N ILE A 241 -6.12 -22.73 3.85
CA ILE A 241 -6.58 -21.35 3.74
C ILE A 241 -7.66 -21.28 2.67
N VAL A 242 -8.69 -20.49 2.93
CA VAL A 242 -9.74 -20.15 1.96
C VAL A 242 -9.21 -19.01 1.09
N LEU A 243 -9.17 -19.21 -0.22
CA LEU A 243 -8.70 -18.19 -1.17
C LEU A 243 -9.84 -17.38 -1.78
N GLU A 244 -10.94 -18.05 -2.11
CA GLU A 244 -12.07 -17.43 -2.79
C GLU A 244 -13.37 -18.12 -2.40
N VAL A 245 -14.47 -17.36 -2.39
CA VAL A 245 -15.81 -17.91 -2.19
C VAL A 245 -16.60 -17.74 -3.48
N LYS A 246 -16.86 -18.86 -4.17
CA LYS A 246 -17.56 -18.88 -5.46
C LYS A 246 -19.01 -19.30 -5.30
N LYS A 247 -19.93 -18.44 -5.74
CA LYS A 247 -21.37 -18.75 -5.80
C LYS A 247 -21.71 -19.30 -7.19
N GLU A 248 -22.05 -20.59 -7.25
CA GLU A 248 -22.57 -21.26 -8.44
C GLU A 248 -24.07 -21.54 -8.23
N LYS A 249 -24.93 -20.72 -8.85
CA LYS A 249 -26.40 -20.75 -8.65
C LYS A 249 -26.75 -20.56 -7.17
N THR A 250 -27.31 -21.58 -6.52
CA THR A 250 -27.70 -21.58 -5.10
C THR A 250 -26.63 -22.19 -4.19
N ILE A 251 -25.52 -22.68 -4.75
CA ILE A 251 -24.47 -23.39 -4.03
C ILE A 251 -23.25 -22.48 -3.90
N SER A 252 -22.69 -22.39 -2.70
CA SER A 252 -21.44 -21.70 -2.45
C SER A 252 -20.30 -22.72 -2.28
N TYR A 253 -19.18 -22.48 -2.96
CA TYR A 253 -17.96 -23.24 -2.83
C TYR A 253 -16.87 -22.37 -2.23
N LEU A 254 -16.14 -22.92 -1.27
CA LEU A 254 -14.89 -22.36 -0.78
C LEU A 254 -13.77 -22.96 -1.61
N GLU A 255 -13.05 -22.14 -2.36
CA GLU A 255 -11.82 -22.56 -3.02
C GLU A 255 -10.65 -22.39 -2.07
N CYS A 256 -9.91 -23.48 -1.85
CA CYS A 256 -8.99 -23.62 -0.75
C CYS A 256 -7.66 -24.21 -1.21
N ILE A 257 -6.62 -23.93 -0.42
CA ILE A 257 -5.37 -24.67 -0.48
C ILE A 257 -5.19 -25.42 0.83
N LEU A 258 -4.97 -26.72 0.74
CA LEU A 258 -4.45 -27.53 1.84
C LEU A 258 -2.93 -27.49 1.75
N TYR A 259 -2.25 -26.91 2.74
CA TYR A 259 -0.80 -26.77 2.74
C TYR A 259 -0.10 -27.63 3.78
N ASP A 260 -0.85 -28.21 4.71
CA ASP A 260 -0.34 -29.16 5.69
C ASP A 260 -1.38 -30.23 6.02
N GLY A 261 -0.90 -31.41 6.40
CA GLY A 261 -1.70 -32.56 6.80
C GLY A 261 -2.62 -33.13 5.71
N LYS A 262 -3.71 -33.73 6.18
CA LYS A 262 -4.65 -34.54 5.41
C LYS A 262 -6.06 -34.21 5.88
N LEU A 263 -6.95 -33.97 4.92
CA LEU A 263 -8.34 -33.58 5.16
C LEU A 263 -9.28 -34.64 4.60
N SER A 264 -10.22 -35.12 5.41
CA SER A 264 -11.28 -36.03 5.01
C SER A 264 -12.63 -35.34 5.00
N ILE A 265 -13.54 -35.80 4.15
CA ILE A 265 -14.95 -35.36 4.13
C ILE A 265 -15.67 -35.63 5.47
N LYS A 266 -15.15 -36.56 6.28
CA LYS A 266 -15.69 -36.90 7.60
C LYS A 266 -15.24 -35.93 8.70
N ASP A 267 -14.26 -35.08 8.40
CA ASP A 267 -13.72 -34.15 9.38
C ASP A 267 -14.69 -32.99 9.63
N GLU A 268 -14.68 -32.51 10.87
CA GLU A 268 -15.21 -31.21 11.23
C GLU A 268 -14.05 -30.20 11.17
N ILE A 269 -14.31 -29.02 10.63
CA ILE A 269 -13.31 -27.97 10.47
C ILE A 269 -13.71 -26.74 11.27
N ALA A 270 -12.70 -26.04 11.78
CA ALA A 270 -12.85 -24.69 12.27
C ALA A 270 -12.25 -23.74 11.23
N VAL A 271 -13.02 -22.75 10.80
CA VAL A 271 -12.59 -21.68 9.89
C VAL A 271 -12.48 -20.40 10.73
N ALA A 272 -11.36 -19.70 10.62
CA ALA A 272 -11.19 -18.43 11.32
C ALA A 272 -12.20 -17.40 10.78
N GLY A 273 -12.73 -16.58 11.69
CA GLY A 273 -13.40 -15.33 11.36
C GLY A 273 -12.70 -14.17 12.06
N PHE A 274 -13.05 -12.94 11.70
CA PHE A 274 -12.41 -11.75 12.26
C PHE A 274 -12.66 -11.60 13.77
N ASP A 275 -13.88 -11.91 14.22
CA ASP A 275 -14.27 -11.85 15.64
C ASP A 275 -14.35 -13.23 16.30
N LYS A 276 -14.86 -14.22 15.57
CA LYS A 276 -15.13 -15.58 16.05
C LYS A 276 -14.94 -16.59 14.93
N SER A 277 -14.47 -17.79 15.28
CA SER A 277 -14.38 -18.92 14.35
C SER A 277 -15.72 -19.62 14.13
N THR A 278 -15.89 -20.11 12.91
CA THR A 278 -17.03 -20.93 12.46
C THR A 278 -16.63 -22.39 12.52
N ILE A 279 -17.37 -23.21 13.27
CA ILE A 279 -17.17 -24.66 13.30
C ILE A 279 -18.19 -25.29 12.36
N THR A 280 -17.73 -26.07 11.38
CA THR A 280 -18.63 -26.63 10.38
C THR A 280 -18.14 -27.97 9.85
N LYS A 281 -19.07 -28.75 9.29
CA LYS A 281 -18.76 -30.03 8.63
C LYS A 281 -18.65 -29.87 7.13
N ILE A 282 -17.87 -30.75 6.52
CA ILE A 282 -17.67 -30.77 5.08
C ILE A 282 -18.77 -31.61 4.42
N ARG A 283 -19.47 -31.02 3.47
CA ARG A 283 -20.51 -31.69 2.67
C ARG A 283 -19.93 -32.34 1.42
N LEU A 284 -18.94 -31.70 0.81
CA LEU A 284 -18.32 -32.14 -0.44
C LEU A 284 -16.88 -31.66 -0.50
N LEU A 285 -15.98 -32.53 -0.94
CA LEU A 285 -14.60 -32.20 -1.29
C LEU A 285 -14.36 -32.51 -2.77
N GLN A 286 -13.81 -31.54 -3.50
CA GLN A 286 -13.40 -31.74 -4.89
C GLN A 286 -11.98 -31.21 -5.12
N GLU A 287 -11.06 -32.10 -5.49
CA GLU A 287 -9.65 -31.78 -5.73
C GLU A 287 -9.43 -31.33 -7.17
N ALA A 288 -8.55 -30.34 -7.38
CA ALA A 288 -8.19 -29.88 -8.72
C ALA A 288 -7.43 -30.97 -9.49
N MET A 289 -7.91 -31.28 -10.69
CA MET A 289 -7.25 -32.25 -11.55
C MET A 289 -5.98 -31.68 -12.18
N PRO A 290 -4.97 -32.53 -12.49
CA PRO A 290 -3.77 -32.10 -13.20
C PRO A 290 -4.09 -31.35 -14.50
N LEU A 291 -3.28 -30.33 -14.79
CA LEU A 291 -3.35 -29.54 -16.03
C LEU A 291 -4.72 -28.86 -16.25
N CYS A 292 -5.38 -28.39 -15.18
CA CYS A 292 -6.63 -27.63 -15.21
C CYS A 292 -7.81 -28.35 -15.89
N ARG A 293 -7.89 -29.67 -15.76
CA ARG A 293 -8.96 -30.50 -16.35
C ARG A 293 -10.29 -30.46 -15.59
N GLY A 294 -10.42 -29.59 -14.58
CA GLY A 294 -11.59 -29.47 -13.73
C GLY A 294 -11.33 -29.98 -12.31
N TYR A 295 -12.40 -30.38 -11.62
CA TYR A 295 -12.37 -30.87 -10.25
C TYR A 295 -12.96 -32.29 -10.18
N GLU A 296 -12.39 -33.13 -9.31
CA GLU A 296 -12.84 -34.51 -9.07
C GLU A 296 -13.24 -34.69 -7.61
N ASN A 297 -14.35 -35.38 -7.35
CA ASN A 297 -14.78 -35.68 -5.99
C ASN A 297 -13.75 -36.58 -5.29
N ARG A 298 -13.47 -36.25 -4.02
CA ARG A 298 -12.55 -37.02 -3.17
C ARG A 298 -13.16 -37.21 -1.79
N ASP A 299 -12.92 -38.36 -1.19
CA ASP A 299 -13.22 -38.57 0.24
C ASP A 299 -12.12 -37.98 1.14
N GLU A 300 -10.95 -37.75 0.54
CA GLU A 300 -9.71 -37.41 1.24
C GLU A 300 -8.73 -36.68 0.32
N ILE A 301 -8.07 -35.65 0.86
CA ILE A 301 -7.11 -34.80 0.15
C ILE A 301 -5.85 -34.66 1.02
N HIS A 302 -4.68 -34.63 0.39
CA HIS A 302 -3.37 -34.50 1.06
C HIS A 302 -2.69 -33.19 0.66
N ALA A 303 -1.91 -32.60 1.58
CA ALA A 303 -1.14 -31.42 1.24
C ALA A 303 0.01 -31.74 0.25
N ALA A 304 0.37 -30.86 -0.70
CA ALA A 304 -0.28 -29.58 -1.02
C ALA A 304 -1.29 -29.75 -2.14
N SER A 305 -2.56 -29.45 -1.90
CA SER A 305 -3.60 -29.56 -2.93
C SER A 305 -4.45 -28.30 -3.00
N GLY A 306 -4.73 -27.87 -4.22
CA GLY A 306 -5.79 -26.90 -4.52
C GLY A 306 -7.10 -27.65 -4.68
N PHE A 307 -8.14 -27.23 -3.97
CA PHE A 307 -9.41 -27.93 -3.95
C PHE A 307 -10.56 -26.95 -3.71
N ARG A 308 -11.79 -27.41 -3.92
CA ARG A 308 -12.98 -26.68 -3.51
C ARG A 308 -13.83 -27.54 -2.59
N MET A 309 -14.44 -26.91 -1.59
CA MET A 309 -15.29 -27.58 -0.62
C MET A 309 -16.63 -26.88 -0.45
N GLN A 310 -17.65 -27.68 -0.13
CA GLN A 310 -18.92 -27.17 0.38
C GLN A 310 -19.00 -27.48 1.87
N ILE A 311 -19.45 -26.49 2.64
CA ILE A 311 -19.69 -26.62 4.08
C ILE A 311 -21.19 -26.63 4.38
N ILE A 312 -21.56 -27.10 5.57
CA ILE A 312 -22.97 -27.14 6.00
C ILE A 312 -23.45 -25.77 6.46
N GLU A 313 -22.62 -25.05 7.21
CA GLU A 313 -23.00 -23.73 7.72
C GLU A 313 -22.99 -22.68 6.60
N LYS A 314 -23.87 -21.68 6.74
CA LYS A 314 -24.07 -20.62 5.76
C LYS A 314 -23.48 -19.28 6.21
N GLU A 315 -22.66 -19.27 7.27
CA GLU A 315 -21.94 -18.06 7.65
C GLU A 315 -21.04 -17.60 6.50
N ASP A 316 -20.97 -16.27 6.31
CA ASP A 316 -20.15 -15.68 5.25
C ASP A 316 -18.67 -15.77 5.65
N ILE A 317 -18.01 -16.83 5.19
CA ILE A 317 -16.56 -16.99 5.31
C ILE A 317 -15.87 -15.99 4.39
N LEU A 318 -14.87 -15.30 4.92
CA LEU A 318 -14.09 -14.33 4.18
C LEU A 318 -12.87 -14.98 3.49
N PRO A 319 -12.48 -14.51 2.29
CA PRO A 319 -11.21 -14.85 1.68
C PRO A 319 -10.01 -14.53 2.58
N GLY A 320 -8.98 -15.37 2.50
CA GLY A 320 -7.76 -15.29 3.30
C GLY A 320 -7.86 -15.93 4.68
N MET A 321 -9.02 -16.47 5.07
CA MET A 321 -9.19 -17.07 6.39
C MET A 321 -8.55 -18.47 6.47
N PRO A 322 -7.70 -18.73 7.48
CA PRO A 322 -7.17 -20.07 7.71
C PRO A 322 -8.27 -21.00 8.25
N PHE A 323 -8.13 -22.29 7.97
CA PHE A 323 -8.93 -23.34 8.58
C PHE A 323 -8.07 -24.51 9.03
N LEU A 324 -8.57 -25.25 10.00
CA LEU A 324 -7.95 -26.45 10.55
C LEU A 324 -9.00 -27.49 10.93
N VAL A 325 -8.58 -28.75 11.08
CA VAL A 325 -9.47 -29.81 11.58
C VAL A 325 -9.78 -29.60 13.06
N PHE A 326 -11.07 -29.50 13.38
CA PHE A 326 -11.60 -29.33 14.73
C PHE A 326 -11.51 -30.64 15.51
N LYS A 327 -11.00 -30.57 16.74
CA LYS A 327 -10.82 -31.73 17.65
C LYS A 327 -11.53 -31.56 19.01
N GLY A 328 -12.59 -30.75 19.07
CA GLY A 328 -13.43 -30.63 20.27
C GLY A 328 -13.08 -29.52 21.25
N ASN A 329 -12.02 -28.74 21.04
CA ASN A 329 -11.62 -27.64 21.94
C ASN A 329 -11.70 -26.27 21.24
N GLN A 330 -12.86 -25.62 21.33
CA GLN A 330 -13.10 -24.33 20.67
C GLN A 330 -12.24 -23.20 21.26
N GLU A 331 -12.05 -23.13 22.58
CA GLU A 331 -11.24 -22.07 23.20
C GLU A 331 -9.78 -22.10 22.74
N GLN A 332 -9.22 -23.30 22.58
CA GLN A 332 -7.85 -23.47 22.08
C GLN A 332 -7.72 -22.95 20.63
N ILE A 333 -8.72 -23.24 19.80
CA ILE A 333 -8.73 -22.84 18.39
C ILE A 333 -8.91 -21.34 18.25
N GLU A 334 -9.80 -20.74 19.03
CA GLU A 334 -9.96 -19.28 19.09
C GLU A 334 -8.66 -18.59 19.51
N LYS A 335 -7.95 -19.15 20.50
CA LYS A 335 -6.62 -18.66 20.89
C LYS A 335 -5.60 -18.82 19.77
N GLU A 336 -5.61 -19.93 19.03
CA GLU A 336 -4.70 -20.17 17.90
C GLU A 336 -4.95 -19.18 16.76
N PHE A 337 -6.21 -19.00 16.35
CA PHE A 337 -6.59 -18.06 15.30
C PHE A 337 -6.37 -16.61 15.71
N LYS A 338 -6.76 -16.20 16.93
CA LYS A 338 -6.48 -14.85 17.41
C LYS A 338 -4.99 -14.56 17.43
N LYS A 339 -4.16 -15.53 17.82
CA LYS A 339 -2.71 -15.37 17.79
C LYS A 339 -2.20 -15.18 16.36
N GLU A 340 -2.70 -15.96 15.40
CA GLU A 340 -2.34 -15.83 13.98
C GLU A 340 -2.77 -14.47 13.40
N LEU A 341 -3.98 -14.00 13.71
CA LEU A 341 -4.52 -12.71 13.26
C LEU A 341 -3.84 -11.50 13.95
N THR A 342 -3.51 -11.60 15.24
CA THR A 342 -2.89 -10.49 16.00
C THR A 342 -1.40 -10.35 15.69
N GLU A 343 -0.69 -11.46 15.44
CA GLU A 343 0.70 -11.42 14.96
C GLU A 343 0.80 -10.70 13.60
N ALA A 344 -0.28 -10.74 12.81
CA ALA A 344 -0.36 -10.12 11.50
C ALA A 344 -0.70 -8.62 11.51
N ILE A 345 -1.56 -8.18 12.44
CA ILE A 345 -2.13 -6.83 12.45
C ILE A 345 -1.58 -6.04 13.65
N LYS A 346 -0.53 -5.24 13.42
CA LYS A 346 -0.01 -4.29 14.42
C LYS A 346 -0.56 -2.90 14.17
N LEU A 347 -1.34 -2.39 15.12
CA LEU A 347 -1.97 -1.07 15.06
C LEU A 347 -1.33 -0.11 16.05
N ASP A 348 -1.39 1.18 15.70
CA ASP A 348 -0.99 2.30 16.52
C ASP A 348 -2.14 2.76 17.42
N LYS A 349 -1.83 3.54 18.46
CA LYS A 349 -2.85 4.17 19.32
C LYS A 349 -3.64 5.26 18.58
N GLU A 350 -2.99 5.94 17.64
CA GLU A 350 -3.52 7.05 16.86
C GLU A 350 -3.07 6.90 15.41
N GLY A 351 -3.89 7.35 14.47
CA GLY A 351 -3.66 7.19 13.04
C GLY A 351 -4.95 7.00 12.27
N ILE A 352 -4.82 6.70 10.98
CA ILE A 352 -5.96 6.54 10.05
C ILE A 352 -6.72 5.24 10.28
N ILE A 353 -7.87 5.09 9.60
CA ILE A 353 -8.64 3.84 9.53
C ILE A 353 -8.39 3.17 8.18
N VAL A 354 -8.18 1.86 8.17
CA VAL A 354 -7.95 1.08 6.94
C VAL A 354 -8.98 -0.05 6.81
N LYS A 355 -9.55 -0.20 5.62
CA LYS A 355 -10.46 -1.29 5.24
C LYS A 355 -9.93 -1.99 4.00
N ALA A 356 -10.06 -3.32 3.95
CA ALA A 356 -9.67 -4.11 2.79
C ALA A 356 -10.66 -5.25 2.52
N ASP A 357 -10.64 -5.83 1.33
CA ASP A 357 -11.55 -6.89 0.89
C ASP A 357 -11.29 -8.25 1.55
N SER A 358 -10.08 -8.45 2.04
CA SER A 358 -9.59 -9.72 2.56
C SER A 358 -8.46 -9.50 3.56
N LEU A 359 -8.14 -10.53 4.35
CA LEU A 359 -7.11 -10.44 5.38
C LEU A 359 -5.72 -10.18 4.77
N GLY A 360 -5.37 -10.88 3.69
CA GLY A 360 -4.09 -10.73 3.03
C GLY A 360 -3.89 -9.33 2.46
N SER A 361 -4.93 -8.80 1.82
CA SER A 361 -4.96 -7.42 1.34
C SER A 361 -4.75 -6.41 2.48
N LEU A 362 -5.41 -6.63 3.63
CA LEU A 362 -5.30 -5.77 4.80
C LEU A 362 -3.87 -5.73 5.34
N GLU A 363 -3.22 -6.89 5.47
CA GLU A 363 -1.85 -6.98 5.95
C GLU A 363 -0.84 -6.34 4.99
N ALA A 364 -1.06 -6.52 3.68
CA ALA A 364 -0.21 -5.93 2.63
C ALA A 364 -0.26 -4.40 2.70
N ILE A 365 -1.46 -3.81 2.77
CA ILE A 365 -1.59 -2.35 2.91
C ILE A 365 -1.01 -1.84 4.24
N LEU A 366 -1.24 -2.54 5.35
CA LEU A 366 -0.65 -2.15 6.65
C LEU A 366 0.88 -2.17 6.63
N THR A 367 1.47 -3.16 5.94
CA THR A 367 2.93 -3.27 5.80
C THR A 367 3.49 -2.11 4.99
N LEU A 368 2.84 -1.76 3.87
CA LEU A 368 3.26 -0.67 2.99
C LEU A 368 3.06 0.70 3.66
N LEU A 369 1.93 0.92 4.33
CA LEU A 369 1.68 2.14 5.12
C LEU A 369 2.74 2.33 6.21
N LYS A 370 3.12 1.24 6.88
CA LYS A 370 4.19 1.29 7.89
C LYS A 370 5.55 1.67 7.29
N GLN A 371 5.88 1.19 6.09
CA GLN A 371 7.10 1.58 5.38
C GLN A 371 7.07 3.07 5.00
N ALA A 372 5.89 3.58 4.62
CA ALA A 372 5.64 5.01 4.38
C ALA A 372 5.53 5.84 5.68
N CYS A 373 5.78 5.25 6.85
CA CYS A 373 5.67 5.91 8.16
C CYS A 373 4.26 6.46 8.49
N ILE A 374 3.22 5.89 7.89
CA ILE A 374 1.82 6.23 8.13
C ILE A 374 1.27 5.34 9.24
N LYS A 375 0.72 5.97 10.28
CA LYS A 375 0.17 5.27 11.45
C LYS A 375 -1.27 4.86 11.20
N VAL A 376 -1.65 3.69 11.70
CA VAL A 376 -3.01 3.13 11.53
C VAL A 376 -3.59 2.78 12.89
N SER A 377 -4.71 3.41 13.25
CA SER A 377 -5.37 3.20 14.55
C SER A 377 -6.42 2.09 14.54
N LYS A 378 -7.04 1.84 13.38
CA LYS A 378 -8.07 0.81 13.22
C LYS A 378 -7.97 0.17 11.85
N ALA A 379 -8.12 -1.15 11.80
CA ALA A 379 -8.08 -1.94 10.58
C ALA A 379 -9.23 -2.94 10.58
N GLY A 380 -9.81 -3.24 9.41
CA GLY A 380 -10.85 -4.27 9.31
C GLY A 380 -11.09 -4.73 7.88
N ILE A 381 -11.82 -5.85 7.76
CA ILE A 381 -12.16 -6.45 6.46
C ILE A 381 -13.59 -6.05 6.08
N GLY A 382 -13.86 -5.99 4.78
CA GLY A 382 -15.16 -5.67 4.19
C GLY A 382 -15.34 -4.18 3.89
N SER A 383 -16.52 -3.85 3.37
CA SER A 383 -16.93 -2.49 3.04
C SER A 383 -16.79 -1.52 4.22
N ILE A 384 -16.67 -0.23 3.89
CA ILE A 384 -16.62 0.84 4.88
C ILE A 384 -18.02 1.01 5.48
N SER A 385 -18.13 0.78 6.79
CA SER A 385 -19.39 0.75 7.53
C SER A 385 -19.72 2.08 8.24
N LYS A 386 -20.97 2.25 8.69
CA LYS A 386 -21.36 3.40 9.54
C LYS A 386 -20.52 3.51 10.82
N GLN A 387 -20.13 2.38 11.41
CA GLN A 387 -19.28 2.36 12.60
C GLN A 387 -17.88 2.94 12.31
N ASP A 388 -17.35 2.70 11.11
CA ASP A 388 -16.05 3.24 10.69
C ASP A 388 -16.13 4.76 10.51
N ILE A 389 -17.24 5.27 9.97
CA ILE A 389 -17.51 6.72 9.87
C ILE A 389 -17.57 7.37 11.25
N ILE A 390 -18.31 6.78 12.19
CA ILE A 390 -18.43 7.29 13.56
C ILE A 390 -17.06 7.33 14.23
N THR A 391 -16.27 6.26 14.06
CA THR A 391 -14.90 6.20 14.60
C THR A 391 -14.02 7.29 13.97
N CYS A 392 -14.11 7.50 12.66
CA CYS A 392 -13.34 8.54 11.95
C CYS A 392 -13.72 9.96 12.39
N LYS A 393 -15.01 10.21 12.65
CA LYS A 393 -15.49 11.49 13.20
C LYS A 393 -14.91 11.75 14.61
N ALA A 394 -14.74 10.71 15.42
CA ALA A 394 -14.06 10.86 16.71
C ALA A 394 -12.57 11.22 16.55
N ILE A 395 -11.90 10.72 15.51
CA ILE A 395 -10.53 11.11 15.16
C ILE A 395 -10.49 12.57 14.71
N LEU A 396 -11.46 13.03 13.91
CA LEU A 396 -11.54 14.42 13.42
C LEU A 396 -11.46 15.45 14.55
N GLY A 397 -12.12 15.18 15.68
CA GLY A 397 -12.09 16.07 16.85
C GLY A 397 -10.73 16.15 17.55
N LYS A 398 -9.81 15.21 17.29
CA LYS A 398 -8.47 15.14 17.89
C LYS A 398 -7.36 15.54 16.91
N ASN A 399 -7.41 15.00 15.70
CA ASN A 399 -6.42 15.22 14.65
C ASN A 399 -7.11 15.26 13.28
N GLU A 400 -7.20 16.46 12.70
CA GLU A 400 -7.82 16.69 11.39
C GLU A 400 -7.05 16.03 10.23
N VAL A 401 -5.74 15.82 10.37
CA VAL A 401 -4.88 15.25 9.31
C VAL A 401 -5.09 13.74 9.19
N ASP A 402 -5.26 13.07 10.32
CA ASP A 402 -5.42 11.61 10.38
C ASP A 402 -6.89 11.15 10.28
N SER A 403 -7.84 12.09 10.15
CA SER A 403 -9.26 11.78 9.95
C SER A 403 -9.54 11.36 8.50
N VAL A 404 -9.04 10.18 8.16
CA VAL A 404 -9.16 9.56 6.84
C VAL A 404 -9.50 8.09 6.98
N ILE A 405 -10.39 7.59 6.11
CA ILE A 405 -10.63 6.16 5.91
C ILE A 405 -10.05 5.77 4.55
N LEU A 406 -9.07 4.86 4.55
CA LEU A 406 -8.57 4.20 3.35
C LEU A 406 -9.29 2.88 3.10
N GLY A 407 -9.80 2.67 1.90
CA GLY A 407 -10.40 1.42 1.46
C GLY A 407 -9.64 0.81 0.28
N PHE A 408 -8.98 -0.33 0.50
CA PHE A 408 -8.31 -1.06 -0.56
C PHE A 408 -9.21 -2.16 -1.13
N ASN A 409 -9.55 -2.04 -2.42
CA ASN A 409 -10.48 -2.94 -3.12
C ASN A 409 -11.85 -3.09 -2.43
N VAL A 410 -12.32 -2.05 -1.74
CA VAL A 410 -13.61 -2.06 -1.04
C VAL A 410 -14.43 -0.82 -1.37
N GLY A 411 -15.75 -1.01 -1.34
CA GLY A 411 -16.73 0.07 -1.45
C GLY A 411 -17.14 0.65 -0.10
N VAL A 412 -18.04 1.61 -0.16
CA VAL A 412 -18.76 2.16 0.99
C VAL A 412 -20.15 1.50 1.04
N ASP A 413 -20.61 1.15 2.24
CA ASP A 413 -21.94 0.54 2.40
C ASP A 413 -23.05 1.46 1.89
N ARG A 414 -24.04 0.87 1.19
CA ARG A 414 -25.16 1.60 0.57
C ARG A 414 -26.04 2.36 1.57
N GLU A 415 -26.00 1.96 2.83
CA GLU A 415 -26.78 2.60 3.90
C GLU A 415 -26.22 3.94 4.36
N ILE A 416 -25.03 4.32 3.89
CA ILE A 416 -24.36 5.57 4.25
C ILE A 416 -24.84 6.68 3.31
N GLU A 417 -25.44 7.72 3.89
CA GLU A 417 -25.90 8.89 3.12
C GLU A 417 -24.70 9.72 2.63
N GLU A 418 -24.81 10.33 1.44
CA GLU A 418 -23.79 11.24 0.89
C GLU A 418 -23.44 12.41 1.82
N LYS A 419 -24.37 12.82 2.70
CA LYS A 419 -24.09 13.87 3.68
C LYS A 419 -23.05 13.43 4.72
N GLU A 420 -23.05 12.16 5.10
CA GLU A 420 -22.12 11.63 6.10
C GLU A 420 -20.70 11.48 5.55
N THR A 421 -20.56 11.24 4.24
CA THR A 421 -19.26 11.15 3.56
C THR A 421 -18.65 12.52 3.23
N LYS A 422 -19.44 13.61 3.26
CA LYS A 422 -18.91 14.98 3.04
C LYS A 422 -18.10 15.53 4.21
N THR A 423 -18.27 15.01 5.42
CA THR A 423 -17.57 15.51 6.62
C THR A 423 -16.21 14.86 6.84
N ILE A 424 -15.99 13.65 6.31
CA ILE A 424 -14.76 12.87 6.50
C ILE A 424 -14.15 12.52 5.15
N LYS A 425 -12.83 12.42 5.09
CA LYS A 425 -12.17 12.02 3.84
C LYS A 425 -12.18 10.49 3.73
N ILE A 426 -12.81 9.97 2.67
CA ILE A 426 -12.75 8.57 2.29
C ILE A 426 -11.97 8.46 0.97
N MET A 427 -11.03 7.54 0.89
CA MET A 427 -10.26 7.26 -0.31
C MET A 427 -10.29 5.76 -0.58
N THR A 428 -10.71 5.37 -1.78
CA THR A 428 -10.73 3.97 -2.19
C THR A 428 -9.97 3.75 -3.50
N ASN A 429 -9.28 2.62 -3.61
CA ASN A 429 -8.52 2.27 -4.81
C ASN A 429 -8.20 0.78 -4.85
N GLU A 430 -7.83 0.29 -6.02
CA GLU A 430 -7.37 -1.07 -6.27
C GLU A 430 -5.84 -1.18 -6.29
N VAL A 431 -5.13 -0.04 -6.23
CA VAL A 431 -3.65 0.04 -6.21
C VAL A 431 -3.19 0.70 -4.91
N VAL A 432 -2.31 0.03 -4.15
CA VAL A 432 -1.92 0.48 -2.81
C VAL A 432 -1.04 1.73 -2.88
N TYR A 433 -0.08 1.78 -3.81
CA TYR A 433 0.79 2.97 -3.91
C TYR A 433 0.00 4.24 -4.24
N LYS A 434 -1.03 4.13 -5.09
CA LYS A 434 -1.88 5.28 -5.40
C LYS A 434 -2.66 5.75 -4.17
N LEU A 435 -3.13 4.84 -3.30
CA LEU A 435 -3.73 5.22 -2.02
C LEU A 435 -2.74 5.96 -1.12
N ILE A 436 -1.49 5.49 -1.05
CA ILE A 436 -0.45 6.12 -0.24
C ILE A 436 -0.12 7.52 -0.78
N GLU A 437 0.12 7.64 -2.08
CA GLU A 437 0.40 8.93 -2.75
C GLU A 437 -0.77 9.93 -2.56
N ASP A 438 -2.01 9.48 -2.77
CA ASP A 438 -3.21 10.30 -2.59
C ASP A 438 -3.37 10.74 -1.12
N LEU A 439 -3.04 9.85 -0.17
CA LEU A 439 -3.09 10.15 1.25
C LEU A 439 -2.01 11.17 1.66
N GLU A 440 -0.76 10.95 1.27
CA GLU A 440 0.35 11.85 1.58
C GLU A 440 0.06 13.27 1.06
N LYS A 441 -0.39 13.35 -0.19
CA LYS A 441 -0.80 14.62 -0.80
C LYS A 441 -1.91 15.31 0.00
N TYR A 442 -2.95 14.57 0.39
CA TYR A 442 -4.03 15.11 1.21
C TYR A 442 -3.54 15.59 2.57
N GLN A 443 -2.70 14.79 3.25
CA GLN A 443 -2.18 15.16 4.57
C GLN A 443 -1.33 16.43 4.49
N ASP A 444 -0.51 16.58 3.46
CA ASP A 444 0.29 17.78 3.22
C ASP A 444 -0.58 19.02 2.95
N GLU A 445 -1.59 18.89 2.09
CA GLU A 445 -2.55 19.96 1.81
C GLU A 445 -3.32 20.34 3.08
N LYS A 446 -3.75 19.36 3.88
CA LYS A 446 -4.50 19.59 5.12
C LYS A 446 -3.64 20.26 6.20
N ARG A 447 -2.37 19.89 6.35
CA ARG A 447 -1.42 20.57 7.24
C ARG A 447 -1.28 22.05 6.86
N LYS A 448 -1.06 22.35 5.57
CA LYS A 448 -0.98 23.73 5.07
C LYS A 448 -2.27 24.52 5.33
N GLU A 449 -3.44 23.89 5.15
CA GLU A 449 -4.73 24.52 5.44
C GLU A 449 -4.90 24.83 6.94
N ILE A 450 -4.53 23.91 7.81
CA ILE A 450 -4.56 24.10 9.27
C ILE A 450 -3.60 25.22 9.68
N GLU A 451 -2.39 25.23 9.15
CA GLU A 451 -1.40 26.30 9.36
C GLU A 451 -1.93 27.66 8.92
N LYS A 452 -2.51 27.74 7.72
CA LYS A 452 -3.14 28.97 7.22
C LYS A 452 -4.30 29.42 8.10
N ARG A 453 -5.20 28.52 8.53
CA ARG A 453 -6.30 28.83 9.45
C ARG A 453 -5.79 29.32 10.81
N LYS A 454 -4.68 28.78 11.31
CA LYS A 454 -4.01 29.27 12.53
C LYS A 454 -3.44 30.67 12.33
N LEU A 455 -2.77 30.92 11.20
CA LEU A 455 -2.22 32.24 10.84
C LEU A 455 -3.30 33.31 10.66
N GLU A 456 -4.43 32.97 10.04
CA GLU A 456 -5.55 33.92 9.83
C GLU A 456 -6.24 34.34 11.14
N LYS A 457 -6.28 33.44 12.14
CA LYS A 457 -6.82 33.73 13.48
C LYS A 457 -5.89 34.58 14.34
N LEU A 458 -4.63 34.75 13.95
CA LEU A 458 -3.64 35.53 14.67
C LEU A 458 -3.60 36.97 14.13
N ALA A 459 -3.63 37.96 15.03
CA ALA A 459 -3.50 39.37 14.67
C ALA A 459 -2.09 39.67 14.19
N SER A 460 -1.90 40.06 12.92
CA SER A 460 -0.56 40.29 12.35
C SER A 460 0.17 41.43 13.09
N PRO A 461 1.19 41.14 13.93
CA PRO A 461 1.93 42.20 14.58
C PRO A 461 2.73 42.95 13.52
N SER A 462 2.86 44.26 13.67
CA SER A 462 3.62 45.09 12.74
C SER A 462 4.32 46.22 13.47
N ARG A 463 5.50 46.58 12.94
CA ARG A 463 6.27 47.77 13.35
C ARG A 463 6.38 48.70 12.16
N LEU A 464 6.03 49.95 12.39
CA LEU A 464 5.88 50.99 11.38
C LEU A 464 6.86 52.11 11.69
N HIS A 465 7.65 52.54 10.72
CA HIS A 465 8.45 53.76 10.84
C HIS A 465 7.68 54.93 10.22
N ILE A 466 7.52 56.01 10.98
CA ILE A 466 6.87 57.25 10.52
C ILE A 466 7.79 58.01 9.56
N LEU A 467 7.25 58.32 8.36
CA LEU A 467 7.93 59.15 7.37
C LEU A 467 7.56 60.63 7.60
N HIS A 468 8.31 61.30 8.47
CA HIS A 468 8.04 62.69 8.91
C HIS A 468 7.97 63.72 7.77
N ASN A 469 8.61 63.45 6.62
CA ASN A 469 8.57 64.32 5.45
C ASN A 469 7.29 64.15 4.60
N PHE A 470 6.43 63.18 4.92
CA PHE A 470 5.27 62.80 4.11
C PHE A 470 3.97 62.93 4.93
N ILE A 471 3.66 64.16 5.35
CA ILE A 471 2.42 64.48 6.06
C ILE A 471 1.43 65.09 5.06
N PHE A 472 0.37 64.34 4.73
CA PHE A 472 -0.64 64.75 3.76
C PHE A 472 -1.80 65.52 4.40
N ARG A 473 -2.08 65.26 5.68
CA ARG A 473 -3.10 65.94 6.46
C ARG A 473 -2.75 65.87 7.95
N ASP A 474 -2.71 67.02 8.61
CA ASP A 474 -2.29 67.10 10.02
C ASP A 474 -3.34 66.57 11.00
N SER A 475 -4.64 66.77 10.75
CA SER A 475 -5.72 66.28 11.60
C SER A 475 -7.06 66.07 10.87
N LYS A 476 -8.00 65.35 11.52
CA LYS A 476 -9.38 65.08 11.07
C LYS A 476 -9.54 64.49 9.65
N PRO A 477 -9.14 63.22 9.40
CA PRO A 477 -8.19 62.42 10.17
C PRO A 477 -6.75 62.81 9.81
N ALA A 478 -5.79 62.52 10.69
CA ALA A 478 -4.37 62.67 10.33
C ALA A 478 -4.02 61.65 9.23
N ILE A 479 -3.36 62.08 8.17
CA ILE A 479 -2.92 61.24 7.05
C ILE A 479 -1.43 61.49 6.81
N PHE A 480 -0.62 60.45 6.94
CA PHE A 480 0.83 60.53 6.79
C PHE A 480 1.41 59.20 6.30
N GLY A 481 2.61 59.26 5.73
CA GLY A 481 3.34 58.12 5.22
C GLY A 481 4.02 57.32 6.34
N VAL A 482 3.99 56.00 6.20
CA VAL A 482 4.73 55.06 7.05
C VAL A 482 5.40 54.00 6.19
N ARG A 483 6.54 53.47 6.67
CA ARG A 483 7.19 52.28 6.11
C ARG A 483 6.98 51.09 7.04
N ILE A 484 6.56 49.95 6.50
CA ILE A 484 6.43 48.72 7.29
C ILE A 484 7.82 48.11 7.47
N GLU A 485 8.35 48.09 8.68
CA GLU A 485 9.67 47.49 8.96
C GLU A 485 9.60 46.00 9.23
N VAL A 486 8.55 45.57 9.93
CA VAL A 486 8.34 44.17 10.33
C VAL A 486 6.85 43.84 10.26
N GLY A 487 6.53 42.62 9.83
CA GLY A 487 5.19 42.07 9.87
C GLY A 487 4.25 42.62 8.79
N LYS A 488 2.93 42.60 9.09
CA LYS A 488 1.87 43.02 8.17
C LYS A 488 0.87 43.95 8.87
N LEU A 489 0.74 45.17 8.36
CA LEU A 489 -0.26 46.13 8.82
C LEU A 489 -1.62 45.82 8.18
N LYS A 490 -2.70 45.80 8.98
CA LYS A 490 -4.07 45.66 8.51
C LYS A 490 -4.90 46.89 8.90
N PRO A 491 -5.89 47.31 8.10
CA PRO A 491 -6.89 48.28 8.52
C PRO A 491 -7.57 47.87 9.84
N HIS A 492 -8.05 48.85 10.61
CA HIS A 492 -8.70 48.66 11.91
C HIS A 492 -7.82 48.13 13.05
N SER A 493 -6.53 47.91 12.83
CA SER A 493 -5.56 47.69 13.91
C SER A 493 -5.44 48.92 14.80
N THR A 494 -5.44 48.72 16.12
CA THR A 494 -5.05 49.77 17.08
C THR A 494 -3.53 49.95 17.03
N LEU A 495 -3.06 51.19 17.04
CA LEU A 495 -1.63 51.50 17.06
C LEU A 495 -1.21 52.06 18.43
N ILE A 496 -0.04 51.65 18.89
CA ILE A 496 0.61 52.13 20.12
C ILE A 496 1.98 52.73 19.80
N ASN A 497 2.47 53.62 20.64
CA ASN A 497 3.84 54.13 20.55
C ASN A 497 4.86 53.23 21.26
N SER A 498 6.13 53.66 21.25
CA SER A 498 7.25 52.98 21.90
C SER A 498 7.13 52.88 23.44
N LYS A 499 6.26 53.68 24.07
CA LYS A 499 5.96 53.63 25.50
C LYS A 499 4.81 52.67 25.83
N GLY A 500 4.05 52.23 24.84
CA GLY A 500 2.88 51.35 25.00
C GLY A 500 1.55 52.09 25.07
N GLU A 501 1.55 53.41 24.93
CA GLU A 501 0.37 54.27 24.96
C GLU A 501 -0.42 54.11 23.66
N GLU A 502 -1.74 53.99 23.76
CA GLU A 502 -2.63 53.91 22.61
C GLU A 502 -2.70 55.24 21.86
N ILE A 503 -2.36 55.21 20.58
CA ILE A 503 -2.43 56.37 19.69
C ILE A 503 -3.85 56.46 19.11
N ALA A 504 -4.19 55.54 18.21
CA ALA A 504 -5.50 55.52 17.56
C ALA A 504 -5.74 54.20 16.84
N LYS A 505 -7.01 53.96 16.51
CA LYS A 505 -7.42 52.89 15.61
C LYS A 505 -7.24 53.31 14.15
N LEU A 506 -6.49 52.52 13.39
CA LEU A 506 -6.23 52.74 11.98
C LEU A 506 -7.52 52.64 11.15
N LYS A 507 -7.82 53.67 10.34
CA LYS A 507 -9.02 53.68 9.50
C LYS A 507 -8.78 53.03 8.14
N THR A 508 -7.80 53.51 7.40
CA THR A 508 -7.48 53.04 6.05
C THR A 508 -5.98 53.00 5.83
N VAL A 509 -5.56 52.08 4.96
CA VAL A 509 -4.20 51.99 4.41
C VAL A 509 -4.30 52.24 2.91
N GLN A 510 -3.46 53.13 2.38
CA GLN A 510 -3.43 53.47 0.96
C GLN A 510 -2.03 53.25 0.38
N LYS A 511 -1.97 52.54 -0.75
CA LYS A 511 -0.76 52.36 -1.56
C LYS A 511 -1.05 52.91 -2.95
N ASP A 512 -0.21 53.82 -3.43
CA ASP A 512 -0.37 54.49 -4.73
C ASP A 512 -1.78 55.10 -4.94
N GLY A 513 -2.33 55.69 -3.88
CA GLY A 513 -3.65 56.34 -3.89
C GLY A 513 -4.85 55.39 -3.86
N LYS A 514 -4.65 54.06 -3.81
CA LYS A 514 -5.72 53.06 -3.70
C LYS A 514 -5.80 52.47 -2.29
N ASN A 515 -7.02 52.28 -1.78
CA ASN A 515 -7.22 51.56 -0.52
C ASN A 515 -6.81 50.09 -0.68
N VAL A 516 -6.08 49.57 0.31
CA VAL A 516 -5.61 48.17 0.35
C VAL A 516 -5.99 47.51 1.67
N ASP A 517 -6.18 46.20 1.65
CA ASP A 517 -6.54 45.39 2.83
C ASP A 517 -5.35 45.11 3.77
N GLY A 518 -4.17 45.65 3.44
CA GLY A 518 -2.99 45.65 4.29
C GLY A 518 -1.71 45.95 3.53
N ALA A 519 -0.62 46.11 4.28
CA ALA A 519 0.72 46.37 3.76
C ALA A 519 1.73 45.46 4.48
N VAL A 520 2.74 44.97 3.77
CA VAL A 520 3.75 44.03 4.30
C VAL A 520 5.11 44.70 4.44
N LYS A 521 6.05 44.06 5.17
CA LYS A 521 7.43 44.52 5.32
C LYS A 521 8.03 45.05 4.01
N GLY A 522 8.57 46.26 4.05
CA GLY A 522 9.17 46.97 2.91
C GLY A 522 8.22 47.93 2.21
N ASP A 523 6.89 47.78 2.37
CA ASP A 523 5.93 48.70 1.78
C ASP A 523 6.00 50.09 2.43
N GLU A 524 5.89 51.13 1.60
CA GLU A 524 5.60 52.50 2.03
C GLU A 524 4.16 52.84 1.67
N VAL A 525 3.37 53.21 2.67
CA VAL A 525 1.93 53.43 2.54
C VAL A 525 1.49 54.67 3.31
N ALA A 526 0.42 55.31 2.84
CA ALA A 526 -0.25 56.36 3.59
C ALA A 526 -1.30 55.74 4.53
N ILE A 527 -1.30 56.13 5.79
CA ILE A 527 -2.27 55.67 6.79
C ILE A 527 -3.16 56.80 7.27
N SER A 528 -4.41 56.49 7.62
CA SER A 528 -5.38 57.46 8.16
C SER A 528 -5.73 57.16 9.62
N LEU A 529 -5.43 58.09 10.53
CA LEU A 529 -5.73 58.01 11.96
C LEU A 529 -6.76 59.07 12.40
N PRO A 530 -8.02 58.69 12.67
CA PRO A 530 -9.02 59.60 13.23
C PRO A 530 -8.65 60.06 14.64
N GLY A 531 -9.03 61.29 15.00
CA GLY A 531 -8.82 61.83 16.36
C GLY A 531 -7.40 62.30 16.67
N ILE A 532 -6.44 62.06 15.78
CA ILE A 532 -5.04 62.46 15.94
C ILE A 532 -4.76 63.81 15.28
N THR A 533 -3.90 64.59 15.94
CA THR A 533 -3.21 65.76 15.36
C THR A 533 -1.72 65.46 15.29
N PHE A 534 -1.19 65.25 14.07
CA PHE A 534 0.17 64.76 13.86
C PHE A 534 1.22 65.67 14.51
N SER A 535 1.16 66.97 14.21
CA SER A 535 2.08 67.99 14.73
C SER A 535 2.17 68.07 16.26
N ARG A 536 1.11 67.65 16.97
CA ARG A 536 1.03 67.70 18.44
C ARG A 536 1.38 66.37 19.11
N GLN A 537 1.01 65.25 18.50
CA GLN A 537 1.05 63.94 19.17
C GLN A 537 2.08 62.99 18.58
N LEU A 538 2.49 63.17 17.32
CA LEU A 538 3.36 62.22 16.61
C LEU A 538 4.65 62.85 16.10
N LYS A 539 4.86 64.16 16.29
CA LYS A 539 6.04 64.88 15.78
C LYS A 539 7.38 64.32 16.30
N ASP A 540 7.39 63.83 17.53
CA ASP A 540 8.58 63.28 18.19
C ASP A 540 8.59 61.74 18.21
N GLU A 541 7.59 61.10 17.60
CA GLU A 541 7.47 59.64 17.56
C GLU A 541 8.06 59.09 16.26
N ASN A 542 9.03 58.19 16.34
CA ASN A 542 9.64 57.59 15.15
C ASN A 542 8.97 56.30 14.69
N VAL A 543 8.37 55.56 15.64
CA VAL A 543 7.90 54.20 15.42
C VAL A 543 6.54 54.00 16.06
N LEU A 544 5.65 53.34 15.32
CA LEU A 544 4.37 52.84 15.83
C LEU A 544 4.33 51.32 15.73
N TYR A 545 3.61 50.70 16.65
CA TYR A 545 3.39 49.27 16.66
C TYR A 545 1.90 48.98 16.57
N SER A 546 1.51 47.90 15.89
CA SER A 546 0.15 47.38 16.05
C SER A 546 0.00 46.79 17.45
N ASP A 547 -1.04 47.20 18.15
CA ASP A 547 -1.36 46.66 19.46
C ASP A 547 -1.79 45.19 19.37
N ILE A 548 -1.36 44.41 20.34
CA ILE A 548 -1.73 43.00 20.47
C ILE A 548 -2.25 42.75 21.89
N GLY A 549 -3.35 42.03 22.00
CA GLY A 549 -3.91 41.64 23.29
C GLY A 549 -3.09 40.54 23.99
N GLU A 550 -3.28 40.40 25.30
CA GLU A 550 -2.57 39.38 26.11
C GLU A 550 -2.90 37.95 25.65
N GLU A 551 -4.15 37.68 25.28
CA GLU A 551 -4.58 36.39 24.71
C GLU A 551 -3.92 36.11 23.36
N GLN A 552 -3.86 37.11 22.49
CA GLN A 552 -3.21 37.01 21.18
C GLN A 552 -1.71 36.75 21.34
N PHE A 553 -1.05 37.45 22.26
CA PHE A 553 0.35 37.23 22.58
C PHE A 553 0.63 35.80 23.08
N ARG A 554 -0.22 35.26 23.98
CA ARG A 554 -0.11 33.87 24.43
C ARG A 554 -0.29 32.87 23.28
N ASN A 555 -1.20 33.14 22.35
CA ASN A 555 -1.40 32.30 21.16
C ASN A 555 -0.17 32.33 20.23
N PHE A 556 0.48 33.48 20.04
CA PHE A 556 1.76 33.56 19.34
C PHE A 556 2.87 32.78 20.04
N LYS A 557 2.97 32.89 21.37
CA LYS A 557 3.98 32.18 22.17
C LYS A 557 3.85 30.65 22.06
N LYS A 558 2.63 30.13 21.89
CA LYS A 558 2.34 28.69 21.68
C LYS A 558 2.65 28.21 20.26
N ASN A 559 2.66 29.10 19.27
CA ASN A 559 2.88 28.78 17.86
C ASN A 559 4.08 29.60 17.33
N LYS A 560 5.26 29.47 17.97
CA LYS A 560 6.46 30.21 17.55
C LYS A 560 7.09 29.68 16.27
N ASP A 561 6.85 28.41 15.98
CA ASP A 561 7.33 27.65 14.83
C ASP A 561 6.86 28.23 13.48
N ILE A 562 5.73 28.93 13.47
CA ILE A 562 5.13 29.54 12.28
C ILE A 562 5.52 31.02 12.07
N LEU A 563 6.35 31.60 12.94
CA LEU A 563 6.73 33.02 12.88
C LEU A 563 8.13 33.19 12.30
N THR A 564 8.33 34.29 11.57
CA THR A 564 9.67 34.70 11.14
C THR A 564 10.52 35.14 12.33
N LYS A 565 11.86 35.08 12.20
CA LYS A 565 12.78 35.55 13.25
C LYS A 565 12.50 37.02 13.65
N ASP A 566 12.16 37.86 12.68
CA ASP A 566 11.84 39.27 12.90
C ASP A 566 10.52 39.45 13.68
N GLU A 567 9.49 38.65 13.38
CA GLU A 567 8.22 38.68 14.11
C GLU A 567 8.37 38.18 15.55
N ILE A 568 9.23 37.18 15.78
CA ILE A 568 9.55 36.72 17.14
C ILE A 568 10.24 37.84 17.93
N ALA A 569 11.19 38.55 17.32
CA ALA A 569 11.85 39.69 17.95
C ALA A 569 10.85 40.83 18.24
N LEU A 570 9.96 41.13 17.29
CA LEU A 570 8.89 42.13 17.47
C LEU A 570 7.95 41.77 18.64
N LEU A 571 7.57 40.51 18.77
CA LEU A 571 6.76 40.06 19.90
C LEU A 571 7.49 40.21 21.24
N GLN A 572 8.80 39.92 21.28
CA GLN A 572 9.60 40.15 22.48
C GLN A 572 9.66 41.64 22.85
N GLU A 573 9.83 42.51 21.85
CA GLU A 573 9.81 43.96 22.00
C GLU A 573 8.47 44.45 22.54
N LEU A 574 7.34 44.02 21.94
CA LEU A 574 5.99 44.32 22.41
C LEU A 574 5.74 43.84 23.83
N ALA A 575 6.24 42.65 24.19
CA ALA A 575 6.13 42.14 25.55
C ALA A 575 6.91 42.98 26.55
N GLN A 576 8.10 43.46 26.19
CA GLN A 576 8.87 44.38 27.05
C GLN A 576 8.15 45.71 27.24
N ILE A 577 7.56 46.27 26.17
CA ILE A 577 6.78 47.50 26.23
C ILE A 577 5.60 47.33 27.20
N LYS A 578 4.75 46.30 26.99
CA LYS A 578 3.55 46.07 27.82
C LYS A 578 3.87 45.67 29.27
N ARG A 579 5.00 45.01 29.52
CA ARG A 579 5.41 44.62 30.87
C ARG A 579 5.94 45.76 31.74
N LYS A 580 6.25 46.93 31.16
CA LYS A 580 6.57 48.13 31.94
C LYS A 580 5.38 48.58 32.78
N GLU A 581 4.16 48.48 32.25
CA GLU A 581 2.93 48.80 32.97
C GLU A 581 2.38 47.60 33.76
N LYS A 582 2.40 46.39 33.17
CA LYS A 582 1.89 45.16 33.81
C LYS A 582 2.95 44.05 33.78
N PRO A 583 3.75 43.85 34.83
CA PRO A 583 4.87 42.89 34.84
C PRO A 583 4.47 41.44 34.50
N THR A 584 3.22 41.05 34.77
CA THR A 584 2.68 39.71 34.49
C THR A 584 2.09 39.55 33.10
N TRP A 585 2.10 40.60 32.26
CA TRP A 585 1.47 40.58 30.94
C TRP A 585 2.10 39.51 30.03
N GLY A 586 1.28 38.58 29.56
CA GLY A 586 1.69 37.54 28.61
C GLY A 586 2.63 36.48 29.18
N ILE A 587 2.79 36.44 30.51
CA ILE A 587 3.26 35.23 31.22
C ILE A 587 2.17 34.18 31.10
#